data_AF-A0A354CMZ3-F1
#
_entry.id   AF-A0A354CMZ3-F1
#
_cell.length_a   1.000
_cell.length_b   1.000
_cell.length_c   1.000
_cell.angle_alpha   90.00
_cell.angle_beta   90.00
_cell.angle_gamma   90.00
#
_symmetry.space_group_name_H-M   'P 1'
#
loop_
_entity.id
_entity.type
_entity.pdbx_description
1 polymer ?
#
loop_
_entity_poly.entity_id
_entity_poly.type
_entity_poly.pdbx_seq_one_letter_code
_entity_poly.pdbx_strand_id
1 'polypeptide(L)'
;MHAGMVGKYVIEKMARVSVTVDIASEFRYRDPLITDKDLVIVISQSGETADTLAVLKLAKEMKAATLAVVNVKGSSIAREADHVIYTHAGPEISVASTKAYMVQVAVMYLIAFALSRETGHITDAQCAEFTEKLKNIPAVIEEAIGLKDRCQFAASKLLNAESLLYIGRGLDYALSMEGSLKLKEISY
;
A
#
# COMPACT_ATOMS: atom_id res chain seq x y z
N MET A 1 1.41 3.31 -5.29
CA MET A 1 2.68 3.84 -4.72
C MET A 1 2.61 4.03 -3.21
N HIS A 2 1.67 4.83 -2.67
CA HIS A 2 1.70 5.23 -1.26
C HIS A 2 1.55 4.07 -0.25
N ALA A 3 0.74 3.04 -0.53
CA ALA A 3 0.69 1.85 0.31
C ALA A 3 2.05 1.13 0.37
N GLY A 4 2.76 1.07 -0.76
CA GLY A 4 4.13 0.54 -0.81
C GLY A 4 5.12 1.36 0.02
N MET A 5 4.98 2.69 0.05
CA MET A 5 5.81 3.55 0.92
C MET A 5 5.57 3.27 2.40
N VAL A 6 4.32 3.04 2.82
CA VAL A 6 4.02 2.58 4.18
C VAL A 6 4.72 1.24 4.44
N GLY A 7 4.59 0.29 3.51
CA GLY A 7 5.27 -1.00 3.58
C GLY A 7 6.78 -0.87 3.76
N LYS A 8 7.45 0.00 2.99
CA LYS A 8 8.88 0.29 3.15
C LYS A 8 9.22 0.69 4.59
N TYR A 9 8.56 1.72 5.12
CA TYR A 9 8.86 2.22 6.46
C TYR A 9 8.67 1.15 7.54
N VAL A 10 7.63 0.33 7.42
CA VAL A 10 7.31 -0.70 8.41
C VAL A 10 8.26 -1.89 8.28
N ILE A 11 8.50 -2.38 7.07
CA ILE A 11 9.40 -3.52 6.81
C ILE A 11 10.83 -3.19 7.23
N GLU A 12 11.37 -2.04 6.83
CA GLU A 12 12.74 -1.63 7.19
C GLU A 12 12.90 -1.44 8.71
N LYS A 13 11.86 -0.92 9.37
CA LYS A 13 11.88 -0.70 10.82
C LYS A 13 11.80 -2.01 11.60
N MET A 14 10.92 -2.93 11.20
CA MET A 14 10.61 -4.12 11.98
C MET A 14 11.48 -5.32 11.59
N ALA A 15 11.68 -5.56 10.29
CA ALA A 15 12.38 -6.73 9.77
C ALA A 15 13.84 -6.46 9.40
N ARG A 16 14.27 -5.18 9.36
CA ARG A 16 15.61 -4.74 8.94
C ARG A 16 15.98 -5.22 7.53
N VAL A 17 14.98 -5.44 6.68
CA VAL A 17 15.12 -5.78 5.26
C VAL A 17 15.08 -4.50 4.45
N SER A 18 16.03 -4.32 3.52
CA SER A 18 16.09 -3.15 2.62
C SER A 18 14.89 -3.14 1.67
N VAL A 19 14.19 -2.01 1.56
CA VAL A 19 13.03 -1.87 0.66
C VAL A 19 13.16 -0.64 -0.23
N THR A 20 13.00 -0.87 -1.53
CA THR A 20 12.86 0.20 -2.52
C THR A 20 11.42 0.24 -3.01
N VAL A 21 10.85 1.43 -3.13
CA VAL A 21 9.50 1.66 -3.66
C VAL A 21 9.61 2.59 -4.84
N ASP A 22 8.91 2.26 -5.91
CA ASP A 22 8.95 3.03 -7.15
C ASP A 22 7.58 3.08 -7.83
N ILE A 23 7.45 4.03 -8.75
CA ILE A 23 6.33 4.13 -9.67
C ILE A 23 6.59 3.17 -10.83
N ALA A 24 5.63 2.29 -11.14
CA ALA A 24 5.80 1.25 -12.14
C ALA A 24 6.12 1.80 -13.54
N SER A 25 5.56 2.97 -13.90
CA SER A 25 5.81 3.63 -15.19
C SER A 25 7.27 4.05 -15.34
N GLU A 26 7.98 4.42 -14.27
CA GLU A 26 9.40 4.78 -14.32
C GLU A 26 10.29 3.55 -14.19
N PHE A 27 9.94 2.65 -13.26
CA PHE A 27 10.75 1.48 -12.94
C PHE A 27 11.03 0.58 -14.14
N ARG A 28 10.03 0.39 -15.01
CA ARG A 28 10.17 -0.47 -16.20
C ARG A 28 11.13 0.06 -17.26
N TYR A 29 11.47 1.35 -17.25
CA TYR A 29 12.29 1.99 -18.29
C TYR A 29 13.71 2.37 -17.84
N ARG A 30 14.08 2.08 -16.58
CA ARG A 30 15.32 2.58 -15.98
C ARG A 30 16.40 1.51 -15.70
N ASP A 31 16.33 0.36 -16.36
CA ASP A 31 17.22 -0.80 -16.14
C ASP A 31 17.33 -1.15 -14.64
N PRO A 32 16.25 -1.68 -14.03
CA PRO A 32 16.18 -1.84 -12.59
C PRO A 32 17.13 -2.91 -12.08
N LEU A 33 17.77 -2.61 -10.95
CA LEU A 33 18.63 -3.55 -10.22
C LEU A 33 17.78 -4.61 -9.51
N ILE A 34 17.39 -5.65 -10.24
CA ILE A 34 16.69 -6.83 -9.75
C ILE A 34 17.58 -8.06 -9.90
N THR A 35 17.60 -8.91 -8.88
CA THR A 35 18.30 -10.19 -8.84
C THR A 35 17.35 -11.33 -8.45
N ASP A 36 17.82 -12.57 -8.59
CA ASP A 36 17.11 -13.79 -8.15
C ASP A 36 16.95 -13.90 -6.63
N LYS A 37 17.55 -12.99 -5.85
CA LYS A 37 17.43 -12.90 -4.40
C LYS A 37 16.38 -11.88 -3.95
N ASP A 38 15.81 -11.14 -4.89
CA ASP A 38 14.83 -10.10 -4.59
C ASP A 38 13.39 -10.65 -4.62
N LEU A 39 12.54 -10.03 -3.80
CA LEU A 39 11.10 -10.19 -3.86
C LEU A 39 10.49 -8.93 -4.44
N VAL A 40 9.86 -9.03 -5.62
CA VAL A 40 9.14 -7.93 -6.25
C VAL A 40 7.67 -7.98 -5.84
N ILE A 41 7.25 -6.99 -5.07
CA ILE A 41 5.85 -6.84 -4.63
C ILE A 41 5.15 -5.82 -5.52
N VAL A 42 4.15 -6.26 -6.28
CA VAL A 42 3.29 -5.38 -7.08
C VAL A 42 1.95 -5.15 -6.37
N ILE A 43 1.47 -3.91 -6.37
CA ILE A 43 0.22 -3.53 -5.70
C ILE A 43 -0.71 -2.91 -6.75
N SER A 44 -1.87 -3.53 -7.00
CA SER A 44 -2.85 -3.03 -7.97
C SER A 44 -4.28 -3.35 -7.54
N GLN A 45 -5.17 -2.37 -7.54
CA GLN A 45 -6.58 -2.62 -7.23
C GLN A 45 -7.24 -3.49 -8.31
N SER A 46 -7.10 -3.12 -9.58
CA SER A 46 -7.73 -3.83 -10.70
C SER A 46 -7.00 -5.12 -11.07
N GLY A 47 -5.69 -5.19 -10.80
CA GLY A 47 -4.84 -6.26 -11.33
C GLY A 47 -4.62 -6.18 -12.85
N GLU A 48 -5.01 -5.06 -13.48
CA GLU A 48 -4.91 -4.83 -14.93
C GLU A 48 -4.07 -3.59 -15.27
N THR A 49 -3.44 -2.94 -14.27
CA THR A 49 -2.60 -1.77 -14.50
C THR A 49 -1.40 -2.13 -15.38
N ALA A 50 -1.38 -1.64 -16.63
CA ALA A 50 -0.47 -2.08 -17.67
C ALA A 50 1.02 -1.97 -17.29
N ASP A 51 1.45 -0.83 -16.75
CA ASP A 51 2.84 -0.66 -16.31
C ASP A 51 3.20 -1.59 -15.16
N THR A 52 2.28 -1.82 -14.23
CA THR A 52 2.50 -2.75 -13.11
C THR A 52 2.61 -4.21 -13.60
N LEU A 53 1.79 -4.60 -14.57
CA LEU A 53 1.89 -5.91 -15.21
C LEU A 53 3.21 -6.08 -15.98
N ALA A 54 3.68 -5.01 -16.65
CA ALA A 54 4.98 -5.02 -17.33
C ALA A 54 6.14 -5.20 -16.34
N VAL A 55 6.12 -4.50 -15.20
CA VAL A 55 7.13 -4.68 -14.14
C VAL A 55 7.12 -6.10 -13.58
N LEU A 56 5.93 -6.68 -13.38
CA LEU A 56 5.80 -8.07 -12.92
C LEU A 56 6.47 -9.06 -13.88
N LYS A 57 6.22 -8.92 -15.20
CA LYS A 57 6.84 -9.77 -16.23
C LYS A 57 8.35 -9.60 -16.26
N LEU A 58 8.84 -8.36 -16.21
CA LEU A 58 10.26 -8.05 -16.14
C LEU A 58 10.94 -8.70 -14.93
N ALA A 59 10.31 -8.65 -13.75
CA ALA A 59 10.83 -9.29 -12.54
C ALA A 59 11.01 -10.81 -12.72
N LYS A 60 10.06 -11.47 -13.40
CA LYS A 60 10.13 -12.90 -13.70
C LYS A 60 11.21 -13.24 -14.72
N GLU A 61 11.37 -12.41 -15.76
CA GLU A 61 12.48 -12.54 -16.72
C GLU A 61 13.85 -12.45 -16.01
N MET A 62 13.94 -11.61 -14.98
CA MET A 62 15.10 -11.47 -14.09
C MET A 62 15.18 -12.54 -12.99
N LYS A 63 14.26 -13.51 -12.99
CA LYS A 63 14.15 -14.63 -12.02
C LYS A 63 13.91 -14.22 -10.57
N ALA A 64 13.47 -12.99 -10.32
CA ALA A 64 13.05 -12.58 -8.98
C ALA A 64 11.71 -13.23 -8.62
N ALA A 65 11.52 -13.53 -7.34
CA ALA A 65 10.23 -13.99 -6.84
C ALA A 65 9.22 -12.84 -6.90
N THR A 66 7.98 -13.15 -7.25
CA THR A 66 6.93 -12.12 -7.39
C THR A 66 5.75 -12.34 -6.45
N LEU A 67 5.29 -11.25 -5.83
CA LEU A 67 4.10 -11.21 -4.98
C LEU A 67 3.14 -10.12 -5.46
N ALA A 68 1.92 -10.50 -5.80
CA ALA A 68 0.86 -9.57 -6.15
C ALA A 68 -0.09 -9.30 -4.99
N VAL A 69 -0.28 -8.04 -4.62
CA VAL A 69 -1.36 -7.58 -3.73
C VAL A 69 -2.46 -6.97 -4.60
N VAL A 70 -3.54 -7.72 -4.80
CA VAL A 70 -4.60 -7.39 -5.75
C VAL A 70 -6.00 -7.58 -5.17
N ASN A 71 -7.00 -6.86 -5.69
CA ASN A 71 -8.39 -7.05 -5.24
C ASN A 71 -9.17 -8.01 -6.15
N VAL A 72 -8.98 -7.90 -7.46
CA VAL A 72 -9.74 -8.68 -8.46
C VAL A 72 -9.13 -10.08 -8.65
N LYS A 73 -9.92 -11.10 -8.33
CA LYS A 73 -9.56 -12.51 -8.53
C LYS A 73 -9.43 -12.84 -10.02
N GLY A 74 -8.39 -13.57 -10.38
CA GLY A 74 -8.16 -14.02 -11.76
C GLY A 74 -7.77 -12.91 -12.74
N SER A 75 -7.45 -11.71 -12.24
CA SER A 75 -6.88 -10.62 -13.03
C SER A 75 -5.54 -11.01 -13.65
N SER A 76 -5.09 -10.26 -14.66
CA SER A 76 -3.84 -10.55 -15.38
C SER A 76 -2.63 -10.59 -14.44
N ILE A 77 -2.50 -9.61 -13.54
CA ILE A 77 -1.44 -9.61 -12.51
C ILE A 77 -1.57 -10.82 -11.57
N ALA A 78 -2.78 -11.19 -11.15
CA ALA A 78 -3.00 -12.33 -10.27
C ALA A 78 -2.60 -13.67 -10.90
N ARG A 79 -2.85 -13.83 -12.21
CA ARG A 79 -2.49 -15.07 -12.92
C ARG A 79 -1.00 -15.20 -13.19
N GLU A 80 -0.33 -14.06 -13.35
CA GLU A 80 1.08 -14.03 -13.73
C GLU A 80 2.02 -14.10 -12.52
N ALA A 81 1.62 -13.61 -11.34
CA ALA A 81 2.49 -13.61 -10.16
C ALA A 81 2.68 -15.01 -9.55
N ASP A 82 3.85 -15.26 -8.95
CA ASP A 82 4.16 -16.53 -8.28
C ASP A 82 3.34 -16.70 -6.99
N HIS A 83 3.14 -15.60 -6.28
CA HIS A 83 2.32 -15.52 -5.07
C HIS A 83 1.31 -14.39 -5.17
N VAL A 84 0.14 -14.58 -4.56
CA VAL A 84 -0.95 -13.60 -4.60
C VAL A 84 -1.60 -13.45 -3.23
N ILE A 85 -1.77 -12.21 -2.79
CA ILE A 85 -2.62 -11.84 -1.66
C ILE A 85 -3.81 -11.05 -2.19
N TYR A 86 -5.01 -11.60 -1.96
CA TYR A 86 -6.25 -10.91 -2.29
C TYR A 86 -6.65 -9.97 -1.17
N THR A 87 -6.90 -8.70 -1.48
CA THR A 87 -7.30 -7.70 -0.47
C THR A 87 -8.74 -7.89 0.00
N HIS A 88 -9.63 -8.50 -0.78
CA HIS A 88 -11.05 -8.64 -0.43
C HIS A 88 -11.76 -7.32 -0.10
N ALA A 89 -11.28 -6.19 -0.65
CA ALA A 89 -11.90 -4.88 -0.45
C ALA A 89 -13.28 -4.78 -1.15
N GLY A 90 -13.60 -5.70 -2.06
CA GLY A 90 -14.82 -5.67 -2.86
C GLY A 90 -14.77 -4.60 -3.97
N PRO A 91 -15.81 -4.45 -4.79
CA PRO A 91 -15.82 -3.50 -5.90
C PRO A 91 -15.77 -2.06 -5.38
N GLU A 92 -15.00 -1.20 -6.02
CA GLU A 92 -14.87 0.21 -5.67
C GLU A 92 -15.37 1.06 -6.84
N ILE A 93 -16.43 1.84 -6.60
CA ILE A 93 -17.11 2.65 -7.62
C ILE A 93 -16.53 4.08 -7.65
N SER A 94 -16.02 4.54 -6.51
CA SER A 94 -15.39 5.86 -6.39
C SER A 94 -14.16 5.96 -7.29
N VAL A 95 -13.99 7.10 -7.94
CA VAL A 95 -12.80 7.44 -8.73
C VAL A 95 -11.57 7.45 -7.82
N ALA A 96 -11.68 8.14 -6.68
CA ALA A 96 -10.67 8.15 -5.65
C ALA A 96 -10.72 6.83 -4.85
N SER A 97 -9.63 6.05 -4.89
CA SER A 97 -9.44 4.87 -4.02
C SER A 97 -9.50 5.25 -2.54
N THR A 98 -10.21 4.46 -1.74
CA THR A 98 -10.41 4.65 -0.30
C THR A 98 -10.14 3.34 0.46
N LYS A 99 -11.10 2.41 0.42
CA LYS A 99 -11.00 1.11 1.08
C LYS A 99 -9.89 0.26 0.50
N ALA A 100 -9.64 0.34 -0.81
CA ALA A 100 -8.57 -0.43 -1.43
C ALA A 100 -7.21 0.00 -0.86
N TYR A 101 -6.97 1.31 -0.69
CA TYR A 101 -5.76 1.82 -0.05
C TYR A 101 -5.61 1.31 1.39
N MET A 102 -6.65 1.42 2.22
CA MET A 102 -6.59 0.97 3.62
C MET A 102 -6.27 -0.51 3.76
N VAL A 103 -6.90 -1.35 2.94
CA VAL A 103 -6.65 -2.80 2.99
C VAL A 103 -5.26 -3.15 2.43
N GLN A 104 -4.79 -2.45 1.39
CA GLN A 104 -3.41 -2.59 0.91
C GLN A 104 -2.41 -2.26 2.02
N VAL A 105 -2.63 -1.17 2.79
CA VAL A 105 -1.80 -0.84 3.95
C VAL A 105 -1.82 -1.95 5.00
N ALA A 106 -2.99 -2.51 5.33
CA ALA A 106 -3.10 -3.62 6.27
C ALA A 106 -2.31 -4.86 5.79
N VAL A 107 -2.37 -5.18 4.49
CA VAL A 107 -1.56 -6.26 3.90
C VAL A 107 -0.07 -5.96 4.02
N MET A 108 0.37 -4.72 3.81
CA MET A 108 1.79 -4.37 3.99
C MET A 108 2.26 -4.54 5.44
N TYR A 109 1.41 -4.27 6.43
CA TYR A 109 1.70 -4.57 7.85
C TYR A 109 1.81 -6.09 8.09
N LEU A 110 0.89 -6.89 7.54
CA LEU A 110 0.96 -8.35 7.66
C LEU A 110 2.24 -8.92 7.04
N ILE A 111 2.66 -8.42 5.88
CA ILE A 111 3.93 -8.78 5.24
C ILE A 111 5.09 -8.40 6.17
N ALA A 112 5.08 -7.19 6.73
CA ALA A 112 6.13 -6.77 7.66
C ALA A 112 6.20 -7.63 8.92
N PHE A 113 5.06 -8.02 9.50
CA PHE A 113 5.03 -8.91 10.67
C PHE A 113 5.58 -10.28 10.34
N ALA A 114 5.16 -10.86 9.21
CA ALA A 114 5.67 -12.15 8.74
C ALA A 114 7.20 -12.09 8.52
N LEU A 115 7.69 -11.10 7.76
CA LEU A 115 9.12 -10.94 7.53
C LEU A 115 9.92 -10.73 8.83
N SER A 116 9.38 -9.95 9.77
CA SER A 116 10.07 -9.67 11.04
C SER A 116 10.16 -10.92 11.91
N ARG A 117 9.14 -11.79 11.87
CA ARG A 117 9.12 -13.06 12.58
C ARG A 117 10.12 -14.03 11.95
N GLU A 118 10.11 -14.19 10.63
CA GLU A 118 11.02 -15.09 9.91
C GLU A 118 12.49 -14.65 10.03
N THR A 119 12.74 -13.34 10.12
CA THR A 119 14.09 -12.79 10.33
C THR A 119 14.51 -12.75 11.82
N GLY A 120 13.64 -13.21 12.73
CA GLY A 120 13.93 -13.29 14.17
C GLY A 120 13.96 -11.95 14.91
N HIS A 121 13.46 -10.86 14.32
CA HIS A 121 13.39 -9.54 14.95
C HIS A 121 12.21 -9.39 15.91
N ILE A 122 11.17 -10.22 15.75
CA ILE A 122 10.04 -10.31 16.68
C ILE A 122 9.75 -11.78 17.00
N THR A 123 9.22 -12.02 18.20
CA THR A 123 8.74 -13.34 18.64
C THR A 123 7.35 -13.65 18.07
N ASP A 124 6.97 -14.94 18.11
CA ASP A 124 5.60 -15.37 17.77
C ASP A 124 4.53 -14.66 18.61
N ALA A 125 4.82 -14.45 19.90
CA ALA A 125 3.93 -13.73 20.81
C ALA A 125 3.72 -12.27 20.40
N GLN A 126 4.81 -11.56 20.03
CA GLN A 126 4.71 -10.19 19.52
C GLN A 126 4.00 -10.14 18.16
N CYS A 127 4.25 -11.10 17.27
CA CYS A 127 3.55 -11.20 16.00
C CYS A 127 2.02 -11.38 16.21
N ALA A 128 1.62 -12.23 17.16
CA ALA A 128 0.23 -12.42 17.53
C ALA A 128 -0.36 -11.14 18.12
N GLU A 129 0.34 -10.46 19.03
CA GLU A 129 -0.10 -9.18 19.61
C GLU A 129 -0.34 -8.11 18.54
N PHE A 130 0.59 -7.94 17.60
CA PHE A 130 0.43 -6.96 16.52
C PHE A 130 -0.71 -7.31 15.56
N THR A 131 -0.90 -8.61 15.32
CA THR A 131 -2.04 -9.08 14.52
C THR A 131 -3.37 -8.78 15.21
N GLU A 132 -3.47 -8.96 16.53
CA GLU A 132 -4.66 -8.57 17.30
C GLU A 132 -4.91 -7.06 17.27
N LYS A 133 -3.86 -6.23 17.35
CA LYS A 133 -4.00 -4.77 17.15
C LYS A 133 -4.56 -4.44 15.77
N LEU A 134 -4.10 -5.12 14.72
CA LEU A 134 -4.59 -4.93 13.36
C LEU A 134 -6.06 -5.34 13.22
N LYS A 135 -6.51 -6.39 13.91
CA LYS A 135 -7.92 -6.81 13.96
C LYS A 135 -8.84 -5.78 14.60
N ASN A 136 -8.32 -4.93 15.49
CA ASN A 136 -9.10 -3.86 16.14
C ASN A 136 -9.21 -2.57 15.30
N ILE A 137 -8.46 -2.45 14.20
CA ILE A 137 -8.49 -1.25 13.33
C ILE A 137 -9.89 -0.90 12.78
N PRO A 138 -10.79 -1.83 12.43
CA PRO A 138 -12.15 -1.49 12.03
C PRO A 138 -12.90 -0.63 13.06
N ALA A 139 -12.71 -0.88 14.37
CA ALA A 139 -13.33 -0.08 15.42
C ALA A 139 -12.76 1.35 15.45
N VAL A 140 -11.43 1.49 15.28
CA VAL A 140 -10.77 2.80 15.19
C VAL A 140 -11.24 3.58 13.94
N ILE A 141 -11.46 2.88 12.82
CA ILE A 141 -12.02 3.47 11.61
C ILE A 141 -13.45 3.98 11.83
N GLU A 142 -14.29 3.21 12.53
CA GLU A 142 -15.65 3.62 12.86
C GLU A 142 -15.67 4.92 13.68
N GLU A 143 -14.80 5.02 14.70
CA GLU A 143 -14.61 6.25 15.47
C GLU A 143 -14.18 7.43 14.58
N ALA A 144 -13.24 7.20 13.65
CA ALA A 144 -12.78 8.21 12.72
C ALA A 144 -13.87 8.67 11.74
N ILE A 145 -14.73 7.77 11.27
CA ILE A 145 -15.90 8.09 10.43
C ILE A 145 -16.88 8.98 11.21
N GLY A 146 -17.03 8.74 12.52
CA GLY A 146 -17.82 9.58 13.43
C GLY A 146 -17.36 11.04 13.50
N LEU A 147 -16.14 11.37 13.05
CA LEU A 147 -15.63 12.74 12.99
C LEU A 147 -16.18 13.57 11.81
N LYS A 148 -17.13 13.03 11.04
CA LYS A 148 -17.73 13.67 9.86
C LYS A 148 -18.01 15.17 10.03
N ASP A 149 -18.71 15.56 11.08
CA ASP A 149 -19.13 16.96 11.27
C ASP A 149 -17.93 17.89 11.50
N ARG A 150 -16.92 17.41 12.22
CA ARG A 150 -15.66 18.16 12.43
C ARG A 150 -14.88 18.30 11.12
N CYS A 151 -14.82 17.23 10.32
CA CYS A 151 -14.20 17.27 9.00
C CYS A 151 -14.94 18.22 8.05
N GLN A 152 -16.28 18.23 8.07
CA GLN A 152 -17.09 19.16 7.28
C GLN A 152 -16.86 20.62 7.69
N PHE A 153 -16.80 20.90 9.00
CA PHE A 153 -16.47 22.23 9.49
C PHE A 153 -15.06 22.68 9.08
N ALA A 154 -14.06 21.79 9.15
CA ALA A 154 -12.72 22.11 8.68
C ALA A 154 -12.70 22.36 7.17
N ALA A 155 -13.35 21.50 6.38
CA ALA A 155 -13.46 21.65 4.93
C ALA A 155 -14.14 22.96 4.51
N SER A 156 -15.17 23.41 5.25
CA SER A 156 -15.85 24.68 4.93
C SER A 156 -14.93 25.90 5.10
N LYS A 157 -13.86 25.81 5.89
CA LYS A 157 -12.85 26.87 6.02
C LYS A 157 -11.84 26.87 4.87
N LEU A 158 -11.75 25.76 4.12
CA LEU A 158 -10.79 25.57 3.03
C LEU A 158 -11.44 25.70 1.65
N LEU A 159 -12.75 25.93 1.57
CA LEU A 159 -13.53 25.88 0.34
C LEU A 159 -13.05 26.85 -0.76
N ASN A 160 -12.47 28.00 -0.37
CA ASN A 160 -11.94 29.00 -1.30
C ASN A 160 -10.41 28.97 -1.41
N ALA A 161 -9.74 27.96 -0.85
CA ALA A 161 -8.29 27.85 -0.91
C ALA A 161 -7.86 27.32 -2.29
N GLU A 162 -7.09 28.10 -3.04
CA GLU A 162 -6.54 27.67 -4.34
C GLU A 162 -5.35 26.72 -4.19
N SER A 163 -4.76 26.64 -3.00
CA SER A 163 -3.58 25.83 -2.73
C SER A 163 -3.56 25.35 -1.29
N LEU A 164 -3.23 24.08 -1.11
CA LEU A 164 -3.13 23.42 0.19
C LEU A 164 -1.84 22.62 0.27
N LEU A 165 -1.18 22.70 1.42
CA LEU A 165 0.07 22.01 1.69
C LEU A 165 -0.17 20.88 2.69
N TYR A 166 0.17 19.67 2.30
CA TYR A 166 0.16 18.48 3.16
C TYR A 166 1.58 18.20 3.64
N ILE A 167 1.77 18.06 4.95
CA ILE A 167 3.09 17.86 5.57
C ILE A 167 3.00 16.69 6.55
N GLY A 168 4.00 15.80 6.49
CA GLY A 168 4.18 14.73 7.46
C GLY A 168 5.62 14.23 7.46
N ARG A 169 5.97 13.43 8.48
CA ARG A 169 7.28 12.80 8.62
C ARG A 169 7.11 11.29 8.83
N GLY A 170 7.99 10.49 8.22
CA GLY A 170 7.90 9.03 8.34
C GLY A 170 6.60 8.51 7.75
N LEU A 171 5.81 7.75 8.52
CA LEU A 171 4.51 7.26 8.07
C LEU A 171 3.53 8.39 7.71
N ASP A 172 3.61 9.53 8.41
CA ASP A 172 2.75 10.68 8.13
C ASP A 172 3.08 11.32 6.78
N TYR A 173 4.31 11.15 6.27
CA TYR A 173 4.66 11.59 4.92
C TYR A 173 3.91 10.77 3.87
N ALA A 174 3.90 9.43 4.01
CA ALA A 174 3.16 8.56 3.11
C ALA A 174 1.64 8.83 3.16
N LEU A 175 1.11 9.10 4.35
CA LEU A 175 -0.29 9.50 4.54
C LEU A 175 -0.58 10.88 3.92
N SER A 176 0.32 11.85 4.09
CA SER A 176 0.20 13.19 3.50
C SER A 176 0.15 13.14 1.98
N MET A 177 0.97 12.29 1.37
CA MET A 177 0.96 12.07 -0.09
C MET A 177 -0.39 11.52 -0.55
N GLU A 178 -0.94 10.51 0.14
CA GLU A 178 -2.26 9.95 -0.17
C GLU A 178 -3.38 10.99 0.03
N GLY A 179 -3.38 11.70 1.16
CA GLY A 179 -4.37 12.74 1.44
C GLY A 179 -4.36 13.87 0.42
N SER A 180 -3.17 14.32 0.00
CA SER A 180 -3.02 15.33 -1.05
C SER A 180 -3.53 14.84 -2.41
N LEU A 181 -3.31 13.55 -2.72
CA LEU A 181 -3.81 12.95 -3.95
C LEU A 181 -5.34 12.90 -3.94
N LYS A 182 -5.95 12.46 -2.83
CA LYS A 182 -7.41 12.40 -2.71
C LYS A 182 -8.06 13.75 -2.93
N LEU A 183 -7.49 14.80 -2.35
CA LEU A 183 -8.03 16.15 -2.50
C LEU A 183 -7.97 16.57 -3.98
N LYS A 184 -6.80 16.47 -4.62
CA LYS A 184 -6.61 16.82 -6.04
C LYS A 184 -7.52 16.04 -6.99
N GLU A 185 -7.81 14.77 -6.69
CA GLU A 185 -8.67 13.92 -7.53
C GLU A 185 -10.14 14.35 -7.54
N ILE A 186 -10.61 15.05 -6.49
CA ILE A 186 -12.06 15.31 -6.30
C ILE A 186 -12.43 16.78 -6.15
N SER A 187 -11.50 17.67 -5.78
CA SER A 187 -11.79 19.09 -5.58
C SER A 187 -11.34 19.99 -6.72
N TYR A 188 -10.33 19.56 -7.48
CA TYR A 188 -9.53 20.42 -8.38
C TYR A 188 -9.08 21.71 -7.67
#